data_AF-A0A9D1EMS2-F1
#
_entry.id   AF-A0A9D1EMS2-F1
#
_cell.length_a   1.000
_cell.length_b   1.000
_cell.length_c   1.000
_cell.angle_alpha   90.00
_cell.angle_beta   90.00
_cell.angle_gamma   90.00
#
_symmetry.space_group_name_H-M   'P 1'
#
loop_
_entity.id
_entity.type
_entity.pdbx_description
1 polymer ?
#
loop_
_entity_poly.entity_id
_entity_poly.type
_entity_poly.pdbx_seq_one_letter_code
_entity_poly.pdbx_strand_id
1 'polypeptide(L)'
;MSTGVKAKGDYVKSIVVLTCICLVTALLLAAVNYVTAPVIEKNQSLAANQSLFEVLPDAQDFETIEIPEGSPETVTGVYRDTAGTGYAVTLKTSTQYSSSDMLITMGVGADGKILNIVLTNYAESKDMGTDTYPLTYIGADSALSGIDTVAGVTYSSTAFKNAVSDGFEVLLQVAAISAGEKTDEQKAQEIAAAVFPYACSKSGECVLAASEEVPQGLSALYAAENGTGYIAVCKSGEETIFLAFDAFANPIAAYDGDETEQSADDCTEEFDAAAAHVQELVSEKTSAIVTRIEKMIDGASVTPISVPVRSSVSSAYKVETPDASYTAVVAAPYGYGGPVEILYILSDSGEIVRFKVISHNETEYFGEAVAETGYAEKQEGSNIENADDDAILIAGCTFTTDAVRQAYTDAAEAFEAIMTATE
;
A
#
# COMPACT_ATOMS: atom_id res chain seq x y z
N MET A 1 -43.94 -71.49 67.44
CA MET A 1 -43.18 -72.38 66.53
C MET A 1 -43.82 -72.22 65.16
N SER A 2 -43.16 -71.89 64.06
CA SER A 2 -41.75 -71.91 63.68
C SER A 2 -41.51 -70.82 62.63
N THR A 3 -40.33 -70.23 62.70
CA THR A 3 -39.69 -69.22 61.85
C THR A 3 -39.62 -69.56 60.36
N GLY A 4 -39.48 -68.55 59.47
CA GLY A 4 -38.93 -68.81 58.13
C GLY A 4 -39.03 -67.70 57.08
N VAL A 5 -38.20 -66.66 57.23
CA VAL A 5 -37.66 -65.76 56.19
C VAL A 5 -37.81 -66.26 54.74
N LYS A 6 -38.68 -65.63 53.94
CA LYS A 6 -38.69 -65.77 52.46
C LYS A 6 -38.84 -64.43 51.71
N ALA A 7 -38.41 -63.34 52.33
CA ALA A 7 -38.49 -61.99 51.75
C ALA A 7 -37.12 -61.33 51.47
N LYS A 8 -35.98 -62.01 51.73
CA LYS A 8 -34.64 -61.47 51.42
C LYS A 8 -34.08 -61.92 50.07
N GLY A 9 -34.42 -63.13 49.61
CA GLY A 9 -33.82 -63.73 48.41
C GLY A 9 -34.25 -63.10 47.09
N ASP A 10 -35.53 -62.72 46.96
CA ASP A 10 -36.05 -62.16 45.69
C ASP A 10 -35.66 -60.70 45.49
N TYR A 11 -35.58 -59.90 46.57
CA TYR A 11 -35.02 -58.55 46.50
C TYR A 11 -33.52 -58.57 46.19
N VAL A 12 -32.76 -59.50 46.77
CA VAL A 12 -31.33 -59.67 46.47
C VAL A 12 -31.12 -60.11 45.02
N LYS A 13 -31.97 -60.99 44.46
CA LYS A 13 -31.92 -61.34 43.03
C LYS A 13 -32.22 -60.15 42.14
N SER A 14 -33.25 -59.37 42.42
CA SER A 14 -33.58 -58.17 41.64
C SER A 14 -32.48 -57.11 41.72
N ILE A 15 -31.87 -56.93 42.90
CA ILE A 15 -30.72 -56.04 43.08
C ILE A 15 -29.54 -56.54 42.25
N VAL A 16 -29.17 -57.82 42.35
CA VAL A 16 -28.05 -58.39 41.59
C VAL A 16 -28.28 -58.28 40.08
N VAL A 17 -29.49 -58.58 39.60
CA VAL A 17 -29.84 -58.47 38.18
C VAL A 17 -29.75 -57.02 37.71
N LEU A 18 -30.28 -56.06 38.49
CA LEU A 18 -30.20 -54.64 38.16
C LEU A 18 -28.75 -54.16 38.13
N THR A 19 -27.94 -54.51 39.12
CA THR A 19 -26.52 -54.14 39.16
C THR A 19 -25.76 -54.73 37.97
N CYS A 20 -26.03 -55.97 37.57
CA CYS A 20 -25.45 -56.58 36.38
C CYS A 20 -25.85 -55.84 35.10
N ILE A 21 -27.12 -55.49 34.93
CA ILE A 21 -27.58 -54.75 33.74
C ILE A 21 -26.96 -53.35 33.71
N CYS A 22 -26.89 -52.66 34.84
CA CYS A 22 -26.22 -51.36 34.95
C CYS A 22 -24.73 -51.45 34.61
N LEU A 23 -24.04 -52.51 35.05
CA LEU A 23 -22.62 -52.71 34.77
C LEU A 23 -22.38 -53.00 33.29
N VAL A 24 -23.20 -53.84 32.67
CA VAL A 24 -23.13 -54.15 31.24
C VAL A 24 -23.45 -52.92 30.38
N THR A 25 -24.50 -52.17 30.72
CA THR A 25 -24.86 -50.95 29.97
C THR A 25 -23.81 -49.86 30.11
N ALA A 26 -23.20 -49.68 31.29
CA ALA A 26 -22.09 -48.75 31.48
C ALA A 26 -20.85 -49.15 30.66
N LEU A 27 -20.48 -50.44 30.62
CA LEU A 27 -19.37 -50.94 29.79
C LEU A 27 -19.64 -50.74 28.30
N LEU A 28 -20.86 -50.99 27.83
CA LEU A 28 -21.23 -50.76 26.43
C LEU A 28 -21.21 -49.28 26.08
N LEU A 29 -21.71 -48.39 26.95
CA LEU A 29 -21.64 -46.95 26.73
C LEU A 29 -20.19 -46.45 26.70
N ALA A 30 -19.34 -46.96 27.59
CA ALA A 30 -17.92 -46.61 27.61
C ALA A 30 -17.19 -47.08 26.35
N ALA A 31 -17.47 -48.29 25.86
CA ALA A 31 -16.90 -48.78 24.61
C ALA A 31 -17.38 -47.98 23.40
N VAL A 32 -18.68 -47.67 23.34
CA VAL A 32 -19.22 -46.80 22.29
C VAL A 32 -18.55 -45.42 22.36
N ASN A 33 -18.49 -44.79 23.53
CA ASN A 33 -17.86 -43.48 23.73
C ASN A 33 -16.36 -43.49 23.35
N TYR A 34 -15.62 -44.53 23.73
CA TYR A 34 -14.20 -44.68 23.35
C TYR A 34 -13.98 -44.77 21.84
N VAL A 35 -14.92 -45.36 21.09
CA VAL A 35 -14.87 -45.45 19.62
C VAL A 35 -15.46 -44.19 18.95
N THR A 36 -16.48 -43.57 19.53
CA THR A 36 -17.15 -42.39 18.93
C THR A 36 -16.47 -41.07 19.27
N ALA A 37 -15.88 -40.90 20.44
CA ALA A 37 -15.16 -39.69 20.82
C ALA A 37 -14.11 -39.25 19.78
N PRO A 38 -13.18 -40.12 19.31
CA PRO A 38 -12.20 -39.73 18.30
C PRO A 38 -12.84 -39.44 16.93
N VAL A 39 -13.98 -40.05 16.61
CA VAL A 39 -14.70 -39.80 15.35
C VAL A 39 -15.48 -38.49 15.39
N ILE A 40 -16.07 -38.15 16.54
CA ILE A 40 -16.77 -36.87 16.76
C ILE A 40 -15.75 -35.73 16.75
N GLU A 41 -14.61 -35.92 17.42
CA GLU A 41 -13.50 -34.96 17.41
C GLU A 41 -12.97 -34.76 15.98
N LYS A 42 -12.73 -35.85 15.24
CA LYS A 42 -12.33 -35.77 13.82
C LYS A 42 -13.38 -35.12 12.93
N ASN A 43 -14.67 -35.38 13.13
CA ASN A 43 -15.74 -34.76 12.34
C ASN A 43 -15.96 -33.28 12.71
N GLN A 44 -15.75 -32.91 13.98
CA GLN A 44 -15.80 -31.52 14.44
C GLN A 44 -14.58 -30.72 13.96
N SER A 45 -13.39 -31.33 13.93
CA SER A 45 -12.20 -30.72 13.34
C SER A 45 -12.31 -30.59 11.83
N LEU A 46 -12.91 -31.56 11.12
CA LEU A 46 -13.19 -31.46 9.68
C LEU A 46 -14.12 -30.28 9.33
N ALA A 47 -15.12 -30.00 10.18
CA ALA A 47 -16.01 -28.84 9.98
C ALA A 47 -15.31 -27.51 10.29
N ALA A 48 -14.44 -27.48 11.31
CA ALA A 48 -13.63 -26.30 11.65
C ALA A 48 -12.50 -26.03 10.63
N ASN A 49 -11.97 -27.09 10.01
CA ASN A 49 -10.88 -27.05 9.04
C ASN A 49 -11.38 -27.10 7.59
N GLN A 50 -12.68 -26.92 7.36
CA GLN A 50 -13.26 -27.03 6.02
C GLN A 50 -12.57 -26.09 5.02
N SER A 51 -12.31 -24.85 5.43
CA SER A 51 -11.59 -23.90 4.58
C SER A 51 -10.13 -24.29 4.35
N LEU A 52 -9.47 -24.95 5.32
CA LEU A 52 -8.10 -25.43 5.17
C LEU A 52 -7.99 -26.51 4.08
N PHE A 53 -8.92 -27.48 4.08
CA PHE A 53 -8.98 -28.51 3.04
C PHE A 53 -9.45 -27.96 1.69
N GLU A 54 -10.21 -26.87 1.67
CA GLU A 54 -10.61 -26.22 0.42
C GLU A 54 -9.45 -25.47 -0.23
N VAL A 55 -8.55 -24.88 0.58
CA VAL A 55 -7.35 -24.22 0.05
C VAL A 55 -6.19 -25.17 -0.26
N LEU A 56 -6.15 -26.32 0.42
CA LEU A 56 -5.19 -27.40 0.22
C LEU A 56 -5.92 -28.75 0.05
N PRO A 57 -6.50 -29.03 -1.13
CA PRO A 57 -7.32 -30.22 -1.36
C PRO A 57 -6.55 -31.53 -1.27
N ASP A 58 -5.23 -31.50 -1.48
CA ASP A 58 -4.35 -32.67 -1.42
C ASP A 58 -3.77 -32.90 -0.01
N ALA A 59 -4.11 -32.07 0.98
CA ALA A 59 -3.66 -32.23 2.36
C ALA A 59 -4.25 -33.50 3.01
N GLN A 60 -3.45 -34.18 3.82
CA GLN A 60 -3.92 -35.34 4.59
C GLN A 60 -4.46 -34.94 5.96
N ASP A 61 -3.74 -34.05 6.65
CA ASP A 61 -4.09 -33.50 7.96
C ASP A 61 -3.24 -32.26 8.23
N PHE A 62 -3.63 -31.44 9.20
CA PHE A 62 -2.97 -30.18 9.52
C PHE A 62 -2.35 -30.17 10.92
N GLU A 63 -1.10 -29.72 11.00
CA GLU A 63 -0.43 -29.37 12.25
C GLU A 63 -0.40 -27.84 12.41
N THR A 64 -0.82 -27.34 13.56
CA THR A 64 -0.74 -25.91 13.87
C THR A 64 0.70 -25.49 14.14
N ILE A 65 1.12 -24.38 13.53
CA ILE A 65 2.38 -23.72 13.79
C ILE A 65 2.13 -22.51 14.70
N GLU A 66 2.99 -22.31 15.70
CA GLU A 66 2.92 -21.13 16.56
C GLU A 66 3.24 -19.87 15.76
N ILE A 67 2.41 -18.84 15.91
CA ILE A 67 2.63 -17.53 15.29
C ILE A 67 3.73 -16.82 16.08
N PRO A 68 4.82 -16.37 15.43
CA PRO A 68 5.91 -15.65 16.10
C PRO A 68 5.42 -14.39 16.82
N GLU A 69 6.03 -14.08 17.96
CA GLU A 69 5.76 -12.83 18.67
C GLU A 69 6.13 -11.61 17.80
N GLY A 70 5.22 -10.64 17.70
CA GLY A 70 5.40 -9.45 16.84
C GLY A 70 4.87 -9.60 15.41
N SER A 71 4.30 -10.77 15.06
CA SER A 71 3.60 -10.96 13.77
C SER A 71 2.37 -10.06 13.65
N PRO A 72 1.93 -9.71 12.41
CA PRO A 72 0.72 -8.94 12.19
C PRO A 72 -0.52 -9.59 12.84
N GLU A 73 -1.36 -8.80 13.52
CA GLU A 73 -2.60 -9.28 14.17
C GLU A 73 -3.61 -9.83 13.15
N THR A 74 -3.44 -9.50 11.87
CA THR A 74 -4.19 -10.04 10.75
C THR A 74 -4.07 -11.56 10.66
N VAL A 75 -2.95 -12.14 11.07
CA VAL A 75 -2.72 -13.59 11.02
C VAL A 75 -3.26 -14.25 12.28
N THR A 76 -4.28 -15.09 12.11
CA THR A 76 -5.00 -15.75 13.22
C THR A 76 -4.66 -17.22 13.40
N GLY A 77 -4.02 -17.83 12.40
CA GLY A 77 -3.58 -19.22 12.46
C GLY A 77 -2.69 -19.59 11.29
N VAL A 78 -1.71 -20.46 11.55
CA VAL A 78 -0.80 -21.03 10.55
C VAL A 78 -0.82 -22.54 10.71
N TYR A 79 -0.95 -23.25 9.60
CA TYR A 79 -1.13 -24.69 9.56
C TYR A 79 -0.22 -25.29 8.50
N ARG A 80 0.42 -26.41 8.82
CA ARG A 80 1.23 -27.19 7.88
C ARG A 80 0.52 -28.48 7.55
N ASP A 81 0.45 -28.84 6.27
CA ASP A 81 0.00 -30.16 5.89
C ASP A 81 1.03 -31.23 6.25
N THR A 82 0.57 -32.31 6.87
CA THR A 82 1.36 -33.47 7.28
C THR A 82 1.92 -34.27 6.09
N ALA A 83 1.30 -34.20 4.91
CA ALA A 83 1.85 -34.79 3.69
C ALA A 83 2.93 -33.93 3.02
N GLY A 84 3.16 -32.72 3.53
CA GLY A 84 4.17 -31.79 3.02
C GLY A 84 3.76 -31.11 1.71
N THR A 85 2.47 -31.06 1.39
CA THR A 85 1.97 -30.40 0.18
C THR A 85 2.05 -28.88 0.28
N GLY A 86 2.00 -28.33 1.49
CA GLY A 86 2.07 -26.88 1.71
C GLY A 86 1.62 -26.44 3.10
N TYR A 87 1.16 -25.20 3.16
CA TYR A 87 0.74 -24.49 4.35
C TYR A 87 -0.61 -23.79 4.12
N ALA A 88 -1.46 -23.74 5.14
CA ALA A 88 -2.66 -22.92 5.15
C ALA A 88 -2.55 -21.83 6.22
N VAL A 89 -3.06 -20.65 5.92
CA VAL A 89 -3.04 -19.48 6.82
C VAL A 89 -4.46 -18.93 6.93
N THR A 90 -4.92 -18.69 8.14
CA THR A 90 -6.19 -18.01 8.40
C THR A 90 -5.94 -16.56 8.77
N LEU A 91 -6.62 -15.66 8.09
CA LEU A 91 -6.43 -14.22 8.18
C LEU A 91 -7.75 -13.54 8.54
N LYS A 92 -7.65 -12.43 9.26
CA LYS A 92 -8.78 -11.61 9.69
C LYS A 92 -8.47 -10.14 9.49
N THR A 93 -9.25 -9.46 8.65
CA THR A 93 -9.09 -8.02 8.38
C THR A 93 -10.42 -7.29 8.40
N SER A 94 -10.40 -5.97 8.55
CA SER A 94 -11.60 -5.13 8.48
C SER A 94 -11.26 -3.74 7.96
N THR A 95 -12.27 -3.04 7.45
CA THR A 95 -12.21 -1.66 6.97
C THR A 95 -13.25 -0.82 7.70
N GLN A 96 -13.18 0.51 7.53
CA GLN A 96 -14.21 1.42 8.04
C GLN A 96 -15.62 1.19 7.44
N TYR A 97 -15.73 0.36 6.40
CA TYR A 97 -16.98 0.01 5.72
C TYR A 97 -17.45 -1.42 6.05
N SER A 98 -16.72 -2.18 6.86
CA SER A 98 -17.08 -3.54 7.25
C SER A 98 -18.11 -3.54 8.38
N SER A 99 -19.12 -4.40 8.27
CA SER A 99 -20.07 -4.66 9.35
C SER A 99 -19.63 -5.81 10.28
N SER A 100 -18.66 -6.62 9.85
CA SER A 100 -17.94 -7.63 10.63
C SER A 100 -16.61 -7.95 9.94
N ASP A 101 -15.72 -8.69 10.61
CA ASP A 101 -14.39 -8.99 10.04
C ASP A 101 -14.46 -9.84 8.77
N MET A 102 -13.68 -9.47 7.77
CA MET A 102 -13.41 -10.32 6.61
C MET A 102 -12.49 -11.46 7.02
N LEU A 103 -12.95 -12.70 6.80
CA LEU A 103 -12.22 -13.91 7.17
C LEU A 103 -11.71 -14.61 5.92
N ILE A 104 -10.39 -14.69 5.79
CA ILE A 104 -9.72 -15.24 4.61
C ILE A 104 -8.95 -16.49 5.04
N THR A 105 -8.98 -17.53 4.23
CA THR A 105 -8.08 -18.68 4.37
C THR A 105 -7.26 -18.75 3.08
N MET A 106 -5.94 -18.76 3.20
CA MET A 106 -5.02 -18.85 2.07
C MET A 106 -4.26 -20.17 2.14
N GLY A 107 -4.17 -20.90 1.03
CA GLY A 107 -3.34 -22.10 0.88
C GLY A 107 -2.14 -21.80 0.01
N VAL A 108 -0.94 -22.13 0.50
CA VAL A 108 0.34 -21.93 -0.16
C VAL A 108 1.03 -23.28 -0.34
N GLY A 109 1.46 -23.59 -1.55
CA GLY A 109 2.21 -24.79 -1.86
C GLY A 109 3.62 -24.77 -1.28
N ALA A 110 4.28 -25.94 -1.27
CA ALA A 110 5.67 -26.05 -0.86
C ALA A 110 6.66 -25.24 -1.72
N ASP A 111 6.24 -24.82 -2.92
CA ASP A 111 6.98 -23.93 -3.83
C ASP A 111 6.77 -22.44 -3.51
N GLY A 112 6.05 -22.10 -2.43
CA GLY A 112 5.80 -20.73 -2.00
C GLY A 112 4.68 -20.03 -2.79
N LYS A 113 3.95 -20.75 -3.64
CA LYS A 113 2.88 -20.18 -4.48
C LYS A 113 1.50 -20.43 -3.89
N ILE A 114 0.60 -19.46 -4.02
CA ILE A 114 -0.79 -19.60 -3.62
C ILE A 114 -1.46 -20.64 -4.51
N LEU A 115 -2.04 -21.67 -3.89
CA LEU A 115 -2.83 -22.68 -4.59
C LEU A 115 -4.29 -22.28 -4.67
N ASN A 116 -4.82 -21.68 -3.60
CA ASN A 116 -6.20 -21.21 -3.55
C ASN A 116 -6.40 -20.24 -2.36
N ILE A 117 -7.42 -19.39 -2.44
CA ILE A 117 -7.86 -18.52 -1.34
C ILE A 117 -9.37 -18.64 -1.19
N VAL A 118 -9.83 -18.89 0.03
CA VAL A 118 -11.24 -19.00 0.39
C VAL A 118 -11.62 -17.84 1.29
N LEU A 119 -12.70 -17.15 0.91
CA LEU A 119 -13.30 -16.09 1.69
C LEU A 119 -14.46 -16.67 2.50
N THR A 120 -14.26 -16.87 3.80
CA THR A 120 -15.25 -17.52 4.68
C THR A 120 -16.25 -16.53 5.28
N ASN A 121 -15.87 -15.26 5.39
CA ASN A 121 -16.79 -14.18 5.74
C ASN A 121 -16.43 -12.92 4.95
N TYR A 122 -17.44 -12.26 4.41
CA TYR A 122 -17.31 -10.98 3.72
C TYR A 122 -18.50 -10.10 4.08
N ALA A 123 -18.22 -8.94 4.66
CA ALA A 123 -19.24 -8.08 5.26
C ALA A 123 -19.04 -6.61 4.90
N GLU A 124 -18.49 -6.35 3.72
CA GLU A 124 -18.33 -5.01 3.15
C GLU A 124 -19.64 -4.48 2.56
N SER A 125 -19.75 -3.16 2.47
CA SER A 125 -20.92 -2.49 1.89
C SER A 125 -21.09 -2.70 0.37
N LYS A 126 -20.02 -3.02 -0.35
CA LYS A 126 -20.00 -3.28 -1.79
C LYS A 126 -19.24 -4.57 -2.05
N ASP A 127 -19.65 -5.30 -3.07
CA ASP A 127 -18.95 -6.50 -3.53
C ASP A 127 -17.68 -6.13 -4.31
N MET A 128 -16.54 -6.70 -3.92
CA MET A 128 -15.25 -6.55 -4.61
C MET A 128 -15.03 -7.59 -5.71
N GLY A 129 -16.04 -8.40 -6.01
CA GLY A 129 -15.92 -9.59 -6.84
C GLY A 129 -15.39 -10.75 -6.01
N THR A 130 -16.09 -11.12 -4.92
CA THR A 130 -15.67 -12.19 -4.02
C THR A 130 -15.40 -13.53 -4.71
N ASP A 131 -16.03 -13.77 -5.86
CA ASP A 131 -15.88 -15.00 -6.64
C ASP A 131 -14.80 -14.92 -7.73
N THR A 132 -14.24 -13.72 -7.97
CA THR A 132 -13.29 -13.48 -9.08
C THR A 132 -11.96 -12.89 -8.61
N TYR A 133 -11.98 -11.98 -7.65
CA TYR A 133 -10.79 -11.28 -7.18
C TYR A 133 -9.83 -12.20 -6.41
N PRO A 134 -10.26 -13.06 -5.47
CA PRO A 134 -9.35 -14.03 -4.86
C PRO A 134 -8.67 -14.98 -5.86
N LEU A 135 -9.31 -15.25 -7.00
CA LEU A 135 -8.74 -16.13 -8.04
C LEU A 135 -7.53 -15.51 -8.75
N THR A 136 -7.37 -14.18 -8.72
CA THR A 136 -6.20 -13.53 -9.34
C THR A 136 -4.90 -13.88 -8.60
N TYR A 137 -5.00 -14.25 -7.33
CA TYR A 137 -3.86 -14.59 -6.48
C TYR A 137 -3.33 -16.01 -6.73
N ILE A 138 -4.08 -16.88 -7.42
CA ILE A 138 -3.66 -18.25 -7.67
C ILE A 138 -2.38 -18.26 -8.52
N GLY A 139 -1.34 -18.93 -8.01
CA GLY A 139 -0.02 -19.01 -8.62
C GLY A 139 0.93 -17.85 -8.27
N ALA A 140 0.45 -16.82 -7.58
CA ALA A 140 1.29 -15.75 -7.06
C ALA A 140 2.12 -16.22 -5.86
N ASP A 141 3.29 -15.64 -5.68
CA ASP A 141 4.17 -15.84 -4.52
C ASP A 141 4.11 -14.62 -3.58
N SER A 142 5.01 -14.55 -2.60
CA SER A 142 5.03 -13.47 -1.62
C SER A 142 5.31 -12.08 -2.20
N ALA A 143 5.82 -11.97 -3.44
CA ALA A 143 6.00 -10.68 -4.08
C ALA A 143 4.66 -10.08 -4.59
N LEU A 144 3.62 -10.91 -4.73
CA LEU A 144 2.30 -10.51 -5.25
C LEU A 144 2.37 -9.67 -6.53
N SER A 145 3.36 -9.97 -7.39
CA SER A 145 3.59 -9.23 -8.63
C SER A 145 2.40 -9.37 -9.58
N GLY A 146 1.95 -8.25 -10.15
CA GLY A 146 0.81 -8.20 -11.08
C GLY A 146 -0.56 -8.32 -10.43
N ILE A 147 -0.66 -8.23 -9.10
CA ILE A 147 -1.94 -8.23 -8.39
C ILE A 147 -2.37 -6.79 -8.07
N ASP A 148 -3.36 -6.29 -8.78
CA ASP A 148 -3.92 -4.94 -8.59
C ASP A 148 -5.09 -4.93 -7.61
N THR A 149 -5.47 -3.73 -7.14
CA THR A 149 -6.70 -3.51 -6.39
C THR A 149 -7.92 -3.40 -7.32
N VAL A 150 -9.13 -3.45 -6.76
CA VAL A 150 -10.37 -3.38 -7.55
C VAL A 150 -10.91 -1.95 -7.56
N ALA A 151 -11.04 -1.37 -8.75
CA ALA A 151 -11.58 -0.03 -8.93
C ALA A 151 -12.99 0.12 -8.33
N GLY A 152 -13.21 1.20 -7.57
CA GLY A 152 -14.50 1.50 -6.93
C GLY A 152 -14.76 0.83 -5.57
N VAL A 153 -13.87 -0.08 -5.15
CA VAL A 153 -13.88 -0.79 -3.84
C VAL A 153 -12.46 -0.92 -3.26
N THR A 154 -11.61 0.07 -3.54
CA THR A 154 -10.17 0.05 -3.24
C THR A 154 -9.88 -0.25 -1.77
N TYR A 155 -10.61 0.35 -0.82
CA TYR A 155 -10.46 0.05 0.62
C TYR A 155 -10.56 -1.44 0.94
N SER A 156 -11.56 -2.13 0.41
CA SER A 156 -11.81 -3.55 0.67
C SER A 156 -10.77 -4.43 -0.04
N SER A 157 -10.45 -4.13 -1.30
CA SER A 157 -9.46 -4.91 -2.07
C SER A 157 -8.02 -4.70 -1.57
N THR A 158 -7.68 -3.51 -1.06
CA THR A 158 -6.38 -3.23 -0.42
C THR A 158 -6.27 -3.96 0.92
N ALA A 159 -7.32 -3.94 1.75
CA ALA A 159 -7.33 -4.69 3.01
C ALA A 159 -7.16 -6.20 2.79
N PHE A 160 -7.78 -6.75 1.74
CA PHE A 160 -7.56 -8.15 1.34
C PHE A 160 -6.13 -8.40 0.87
N LYS A 161 -5.58 -7.55 -0.01
CA LYS A 161 -4.19 -7.68 -0.51
C LYS A 161 -3.18 -7.62 0.63
N ASN A 162 -3.34 -6.67 1.55
CA ASN A 162 -2.49 -6.51 2.72
C ASN A 162 -2.59 -7.73 3.64
N ALA A 163 -3.79 -8.27 3.86
CA ALA A 163 -3.94 -9.49 4.66
C ALA A 163 -3.21 -10.70 4.05
N VAL A 164 -3.25 -10.84 2.73
CA VAL A 164 -2.47 -11.88 2.03
C VAL A 164 -0.97 -11.65 2.19
N SER A 165 -0.51 -10.40 2.08
CA SER A 165 0.89 -10.01 2.32
C SER A 165 1.34 -10.34 3.74
N ASP A 166 0.55 -9.97 4.76
CA ASP A 166 0.81 -10.31 6.17
C ASP A 166 0.90 -11.83 6.39
N GLY A 167 0.04 -12.59 5.69
CA GLY A 167 0.09 -14.05 5.70
C GLY A 167 1.41 -14.61 5.17
N PHE A 168 1.94 -14.03 4.10
CA PHE A 168 3.26 -14.38 3.58
C PHE A 168 4.40 -13.94 4.50
N GLU A 169 4.31 -12.75 5.11
CA GLU A 169 5.30 -12.26 6.08
C GLU A 169 5.50 -13.28 7.21
N VAL A 170 4.40 -13.80 7.77
CA VAL A 170 4.48 -14.82 8.82
C VAL A 170 4.96 -16.17 8.27
N LEU A 171 4.47 -16.60 7.10
CA LEU A 171 4.91 -17.86 6.51
C LEU A 171 6.42 -17.87 6.24
N LEU A 172 7.00 -16.79 5.74
CA LEU A 172 8.43 -16.69 5.47
C LEU A 172 9.29 -16.82 6.73
N GLN A 173 8.73 -16.52 7.92
CA GLN A 173 9.43 -16.70 9.20
C GLN A 173 9.37 -18.15 9.71
N VAL A 174 8.30 -18.88 9.43
CA VAL A 174 8.01 -20.19 10.06
C VAL A 174 8.03 -21.38 9.12
N ALA A 175 7.94 -21.14 7.81
CA ALA A 175 7.88 -22.16 6.77
C ALA A 175 9.19 -22.20 5.97
N ALA A 176 9.46 -23.35 5.35
CA ALA A 176 10.61 -23.53 4.46
C ALA A 176 10.23 -23.17 3.01
N ILE A 177 9.67 -21.97 2.81
CA ILE A 177 9.36 -21.42 1.49
C ILE A 177 10.31 -20.26 1.17
N SER A 178 10.64 -20.08 -0.11
CA SER A 178 11.42 -18.93 -0.57
C SER A 178 10.51 -17.71 -0.77
N ALA A 179 11.02 -16.53 -0.44
CA ALA A 179 10.37 -15.28 -0.84
C ALA A 179 10.34 -15.17 -2.38
N GLY A 180 9.23 -14.65 -2.90
CA GLY A 180 9.11 -14.23 -4.29
C GLY A 180 10.07 -13.08 -4.61
N GLU A 181 10.57 -13.05 -5.84
CA GLU A 181 11.42 -11.96 -6.30
C GLU A 181 10.57 -10.75 -6.69
N LYS A 182 10.77 -9.62 -5.99
CA LYS A 182 10.15 -8.34 -6.38
C LYS A 182 10.66 -7.90 -7.74
N THR A 183 9.76 -7.35 -8.55
CA THR A 183 10.12 -6.69 -9.81
C THR A 183 10.89 -5.38 -9.54
N ASP A 184 11.63 -4.90 -10.54
CA ASP A 184 12.34 -3.61 -10.41
C ASP A 184 11.37 -2.45 -10.11
N GLU A 185 10.15 -2.50 -10.63
CA GLU A 185 9.11 -1.50 -10.39
C GLU A 185 8.67 -1.49 -8.92
N GLN A 186 8.42 -2.67 -8.34
CA GLN A 186 8.05 -2.78 -6.92
C GLN A 186 9.16 -2.27 -6.01
N LYS A 187 10.42 -2.64 -6.31
CA LYS A 187 11.59 -2.13 -5.57
C LYS A 187 11.72 -0.62 -5.70
N ALA A 188 11.55 -0.09 -6.91
CA ALA A 188 11.56 1.35 -7.14
C ALA A 188 10.45 2.08 -6.35
N GLN A 189 9.24 1.52 -6.26
CA GLN A 189 8.15 2.11 -5.48
C GLN A 189 8.45 2.13 -3.97
N GLU A 190 9.04 1.07 -3.42
CA GLU A 190 9.45 1.03 -2.01
C GLU A 190 10.59 2.02 -1.72
N ILE A 191 11.59 2.09 -2.60
CA ILE A 191 12.65 3.11 -2.54
C ILE A 191 12.05 4.51 -2.63
N ALA A 192 11.09 4.73 -3.53
CA ALA A 192 10.39 6.01 -3.65
C ALA A 192 9.67 6.40 -2.35
N ALA A 193 9.08 5.44 -1.62
CA ALA A 193 8.47 5.72 -0.32
C ALA A 193 9.48 6.20 0.73
N ALA A 194 10.70 5.66 0.69
CA ALA A 194 11.78 6.09 1.58
C ALA A 194 12.36 7.46 1.18
N VAL A 195 12.49 7.73 -0.12
CA VAL A 195 13.23 8.89 -0.64
C VAL A 195 12.31 10.08 -0.98
N PHE A 196 11.07 9.84 -1.36
CA PHE A 196 10.13 10.86 -1.81
C PHE A 196 8.86 10.85 -0.96
N PRO A 197 8.91 11.30 0.31
CA PRO A 197 7.73 11.25 1.18
C PRO A 197 6.53 12.03 0.63
N TYR A 198 6.77 13.02 -0.24
CA TYR A 198 5.74 13.84 -0.89
C TYR A 198 5.27 13.27 -2.24
N ALA A 199 5.91 12.22 -2.77
CA ALA A 199 5.46 11.46 -3.93
C ALA A 199 4.40 10.41 -3.59
N CYS A 200 4.06 10.29 -2.30
CA CYS A 200 3.19 9.25 -1.80
C CYS A 200 1.84 9.83 -1.40
N SER A 201 0.80 9.08 -1.72
CA SER A 201 -0.55 9.37 -1.26
C SER A 201 -0.66 9.25 0.27
N LYS A 202 -1.78 9.70 0.86
CA LYS A 202 -1.99 9.56 2.31
C LYS A 202 -2.05 8.10 2.80
N SER A 203 -2.25 7.11 1.93
CA SER A 203 -2.13 5.69 2.26
C SER A 203 -0.68 5.20 2.30
N GLY A 204 0.30 6.05 1.96
CA GLY A 204 1.72 5.71 1.87
C GLY A 204 2.12 5.09 0.53
N GLU A 205 1.18 4.96 -0.41
CA GLU A 205 1.45 4.42 -1.74
C GLU A 205 2.01 5.52 -2.64
N CYS A 206 3.23 5.32 -3.14
CA CYS A 206 3.89 6.21 -4.09
C CYS A 206 3.68 5.66 -5.49
N VAL A 207 3.12 6.49 -6.37
CA VAL A 207 2.84 6.08 -7.75
C VAL A 207 3.96 6.57 -8.66
N LEU A 208 4.61 5.61 -9.31
CA LEU A 208 5.67 5.86 -10.27
C LEU A 208 5.18 5.47 -11.67
N ALA A 209 5.44 6.32 -12.65
CA ALA A 209 5.23 6.04 -14.06
C ALA A 209 6.58 5.66 -14.70
N ALA A 210 6.62 4.50 -15.37
CA ALA A 210 7.77 4.11 -16.18
C ALA A 210 7.86 4.96 -17.46
N SER A 211 9.06 5.40 -17.81
CA SER A 211 9.34 6.06 -19.09
C SER A 211 9.09 5.10 -20.26
N GLU A 212 8.37 5.55 -21.29
CA GLU A 212 8.10 4.74 -22.50
C GLU A 212 9.39 4.41 -23.26
N GLU A 213 10.29 5.37 -23.34
CA GLU A 213 11.62 5.19 -23.91
C GLU A 213 12.64 5.04 -22.78
N VAL A 214 13.27 3.86 -22.70
CA VAL A 214 14.37 3.61 -21.77
C VAL A 214 15.68 4.03 -22.43
N PRO A 215 16.40 5.02 -21.88
CA PRO A 215 17.63 5.50 -22.47
C PRO A 215 18.76 4.47 -22.46
N GLN A 216 19.70 4.59 -23.40
CA GLN A 216 20.83 3.68 -23.50
C GLN A 216 21.70 3.76 -22.24
N GLY A 217 21.89 2.62 -21.56
CA GLY A 217 22.65 2.53 -20.31
C GLY A 217 21.76 2.38 -19.07
N LEU A 218 20.47 2.66 -19.20
CA LEU A 218 19.46 2.36 -18.18
C LEU A 218 18.67 1.10 -18.58
N SER A 219 18.15 0.42 -17.56
CA SER A 219 17.22 -0.70 -17.70
C SER A 219 15.77 -0.27 -17.48
N ALA A 220 15.56 0.76 -16.65
CA ALA A 220 14.29 1.44 -16.46
C ALA A 220 14.56 2.87 -15.98
N LEU A 221 13.57 3.74 -16.18
CA LEU A 221 13.54 5.08 -15.63
C LEU A 221 12.10 5.35 -15.20
N TYR A 222 11.92 5.67 -13.93
CA TYR A 222 10.63 5.91 -13.32
C TYR A 222 10.52 7.36 -12.87
N ALA A 223 9.38 8.00 -13.11
CA ALA A 223 9.06 9.33 -12.62
C ALA A 223 7.91 9.24 -11.61
N ALA A 224 8.01 9.93 -10.48
CA ALA A 224 6.85 10.10 -9.60
C ALA A 224 5.73 10.81 -10.38
N GLU A 225 4.48 10.37 -10.23
CA GLU A 225 3.36 10.95 -11.00
C GLU A 225 3.17 12.45 -10.73
N ASN A 226 3.50 12.93 -9.54
CA ASN A 226 3.49 14.35 -9.21
C ASN A 226 4.77 15.11 -9.62
N GLY A 227 5.76 14.41 -10.17
CA GLY A 227 7.04 14.92 -10.65
C GLY A 227 7.92 15.49 -9.54
N THR A 228 7.84 14.93 -8.33
CA THR A 228 8.68 15.31 -7.18
C THR A 228 10.01 14.55 -7.12
N GLY A 229 10.19 13.55 -7.98
CA GLY A 229 11.42 12.79 -8.04
C GLY A 229 11.42 11.74 -9.15
N TYR A 230 12.59 11.15 -9.37
CA TYR A 230 12.86 10.17 -10.42
C TYR A 230 13.75 9.04 -9.88
N ILE A 231 13.56 7.83 -10.39
CA ILE A 231 14.40 6.67 -10.11
C ILE A 231 14.91 6.10 -11.42
N ALA A 232 16.21 6.17 -11.66
CA ALA A 232 16.88 5.48 -12.75
C ALA A 232 17.36 4.11 -12.26
N VAL A 233 17.22 3.07 -13.08
CA VAL A 233 17.69 1.72 -12.76
C VAL A 233 18.78 1.32 -13.74
N CYS A 234 19.98 1.10 -13.23
CA CYS A 234 21.12 0.61 -14.02
C CYS A 234 21.34 -0.88 -13.73
N LYS A 235 21.68 -1.65 -14.77
CA LYS A 235 22.02 -3.08 -14.65
C LYS A 235 23.35 -3.37 -15.30
N SER A 236 24.25 -4.02 -14.56
CA SER A 236 25.56 -4.47 -15.03
C SER A 236 25.76 -5.94 -14.65
N GLY A 237 25.50 -6.85 -15.59
CA GLY A 237 25.50 -8.29 -15.30
C GLY A 237 24.34 -8.69 -14.39
N GLU A 238 24.64 -9.17 -13.19
CA GLU A 238 23.66 -9.52 -12.15
C GLU A 238 23.41 -8.36 -11.16
N GLU A 239 24.26 -7.33 -11.17
CA GLU A 239 24.13 -6.19 -10.27
C GLU A 239 23.07 -5.22 -10.80
N THR A 240 22.16 -4.81 -9.92
CA THR A 240 21.15 -3.79 -10.16
C THR A 240 21.37 -2.65 -9.17
N ILE A 241 21.33 -1.42 -9.65
CA ILE A 241 21.42 -0.23 -8.82
C ILE A 241 20.30 0.74 -9.19
N PHE A 242 19.64 1.28 -8.16
CA PHE A 242 18.59 2.28 -8.26
C PHE A 242 19.17 3.63 -7.84
N LEU A 243 19.01 4.63 -8.68
CA LEU A 243 19.54 5.97 -8.49
C LEU A 243 18.38 6.94 -8.35
N ALA A 244 18.23 7.53 -7.17
CA ALA A 244 17.16 8.46 -6.89
C ALA A 244 17.61 9.91 -7.13
N PHE A 245 16.77 10.67 -7.83
CA PHE A 245 16.95 12.08 -8.14
C PHE A 245 15.76 12.90 -7.66
N ASP A 246 16.00 14.14 -7.26
CA ASP A 246 14.93 15.07 -6.90
C ASP A 246 14.19 15.61 -8.13
N ALA A 247 13.17 16.44 -7.89
CA ALA A 247 12.38 17.09 -8.94
C ALA A 247 13.21 17.92 -9.94
N PHE A 248 14.43 18.31 -9.57
CA PHE A 248 15.33 19.17 -10.33
C PHE A 248 16.50 18.40 -10.95
N ALA A 249 16.43 17.07 -10.97
CA ALA A 249 17.48 16.16 -11.46
C ALA A 249 18.77 16.15 -10.62
N ASN A 250 18.74 16.61 -9.36
CA ASN A 250 19.90 16.47 -8.48
C ASN A 250 19.94 15.05 -7.88
N PRO A 251 21.10 14.38 -7.84
CA PRO A 251 21.28 13.12 -7.14
C PRO A 251 20.89 13.21 -5.66
N ILE A 252 20.20 12.19 -5.16
CA ILE A 252 19.82 12.07 -3.74
C ILE A 252 20.54 10.91 -3.07
N ALA A 253 20.29 9.69 -3.54
CA ALA A 253 20.72 8.45 -2.91
C ALA A 253 20.72 7.31 -3.94
N ALA A 254 21.58 6.32 -3.71
CA ALA A 254 21.62 5.10 -4.51
C ALA A 254 21.23 3.90 -3.65
N TYR A 255 20.66 2.87 -4.26
CA TYR A 255 20.26 1.63 -3.58
C TYR A 255 20.67 0.43 -4.44
N ASP A 256 21.11 -0.64 -3.80
CA ASP A 256 21.41 -1.89 -4.51
C ASP A 256 20.14 -2.71 -4.83
N GLY A 257 20.34 -3.87 -5.45
CA GLY A 257 19.28 -4.80 -5.82
C GLY A 257 18.47 -5.34 -4.64
N ASP A 258 18.99 -5.24 -3.42
CA ASP A 258 18.36 -5.67 -2.16
C ASP A 258 17.78 -4.49 -1.38
N GLU A 259 17.60 -3.34 -2.05
CA GLU A 259 16.97 -2.12 -1.50
C GLU A 259 17.80 -1.51 -0.34
N THR A 260 19.10 -1.83 -0.26
CA THR A 260 20.00 -1.28 0.75
C THR A 260 20.66 -0.01 0.21
N GLU A 261 20.57 1.08 0.99
CA GLU A 261 21.16 2.38 0.63
C GLU A 261 22.69 2.27 0.51
N GLN A 262 23.22 2.82 -0.59
CA GLN A 262 24.63 2.88 -0.93
C GLN A 262 25.15 4.31 -0.77
N SER A 263 26.45 4.45 -0.54
CA SER A 263 27.10 5.76 -0.52
C SER A 263 27.05 6.40 -1.91
N ALA A 264 26.54 7.63 -2.02
CA ALA A 264 26.48 8.34 -3.30
C ALA A 264 27.87 8.55 -3.94
N ASP A 265 28.92 8.68 -3.12
CA ASP A 265 30.31 8.80 -3.59
C ASP A 265 30.79 7.55 -4.36
N ASP A 266 30.21 6.38 -4.08
CA ASP A 266 30.58 5.11 -4.70
C ASP A 266 29.81 4.86 -6.01
N CYS A 267 28.86 5.72 -6.37
CA CYS A 267 27.95 5.54 -7.52
C CYS A 267 28.00 6.72 -8.51
N THR A 268 29.09 7.47 -8.50
CA THR A 268 29.22 8.73 -9.27
C THR A 268 29.14 8.53 -10.78
N GLU A 269 29.74 7.46 -11.31
CA GLU A 269 29.68 7.16 -12.75
C GLU A 269 28.26 6.81 -13.20
N GLU A 270 27.52 6.07 -12.37
CA GLU A 270 26.14 5.69 -12.63
C GLU A 270 25.21 6.91 -12.56
N PHE A 271 25.41 7.78 -11.57
CA PHE A 271 24.70 9.06 -11.49
C PHE A 271 24.98 9.94 -12.71
N ASP A 272 26.23 10.07 -13.14
CA ASP A 272 26.60 10.85 -14.31
C ASP A 272 25.96 10.30 -15.60
N ALA A 273 25.88 8.97 -15.73
CA ALA A 273 25.24 8.31 -16.86
C ALA A 273 23.71 8.54 -16.89
N ALA A 274 23.06 8.52 -15.73
CA ALA A 274 21.61 8.71 -15.62
C ALA A 274 21.19 10.19 -15.66
N ALA A 275 22.03 11.11 -15.16
CA ALA A 275 21.68 12.51 -14.95
C ALA A 275 21.20 13.21 -16.23
N ALA A 276 21.86 12.96 -17.38
CA ALA A 276 21.47 13.57 -18.65
C ALA A 276 20.03 13.20 -19.07
N HIS A 277 19.60 11.97 -18.77
CA HIS A 277 18.28 11.48 -19.11
C HIS A 277 17.21 12.00 -18.16
N VAL A 278 17.52 12.05 -16.85
CA VAL A 278 16.62 12.68 -15.88
C VAL A 278 16.44 14.16 -16.19
N GLN A 279 17.53 14.85 -16.57
CA GLN A 279 17.50 16.26 -16.97
C GLN A 279 16.62 16.49 -18.21
N GLU A 280 16.58 15.55 -19.16
CA GLU A 280 15.70 15.61 -20.32
C GLU A 280 14.22 15.59 -19.92
N LEU A 281 13.82 14.64 -19.06
CA LEU A 281 12.45 14.56 -18.53
C LEU A 281 12.05 15.83 -17.77
N VAL A 282 12.95 16.32 -16.91
CA VAL A 282 12.75 17.58 -16.17
C VAL A 282 12.58 18.76 -17.14
N SER A 283 13.35 18.78 -18.23
CA SER A 283 13.30 19.86 -19.23
C SER A 283 12.00 19.87 -20.05
N GLU A 284 11.44 18.69 -20.34
CA GLU A 284 10.16 18.56 -21.04
C GLU A 284 9.02 19.15 -20.18
N LYS A 285 8.93 18.72 -18.91
CA LYS A 285 7.94 19.24 -17.96
C LYS A 285 8.10 20.76 -17.77
N THR A 286 9.34 21.21 -17.59
CA THR A 286 9.71 22.62 -17.47
C THR A 286 9.23 23.45 -18.66
N SER A 287 9.41 22.96 -19.89
CA SER A 287 9.04 23.70 -21.10
C SER A 287 7.53 23.95 -21.20
N ALA A 288 6.71 23.00 -20.76
CA ALA A 288 5.26 23.14 -20.72
C ALA A 288 4.81 24.22 -19.72
N ILE A 289 5.43 24.25 -18.53
CA ILE A 289 5.15 25.26 -17.50
C ILE A 289 5.65 26.65 -17.91
N VAL A 290 6.85 26.76 -18.48
CA VAL A 290 7.41 28.01 -19.01
C VAL A 290 6.43 28.64 -20.00
N THR A 291 5.98 27.87 -21.00
CA THR A 291 5.00 28.33 -22.00
C THR A 291 3.69 28.81 -21.35
N ARG A 292 3.30 28.22 -20.23
CA ARG A 292 2.10 28.62 -19.48
C ARG A 292 2.30 29.92 -18.73
N ILE A 293 3.45 30.11 -18.08
CA ILE A 293 3.80 31.33 -17.35
C ILE A 293 3.91 32.52 -18.32
N GLU A 294 4.59 32.35 -19.46
CA GLU A 294 4.72 33.40 -20.49
C GLU A 294 3.36 33.85 -21.05
N LYS A 295 2.35 32.97 -21.07
CA LYS A 295 0.98 33.35 -21.44
C LYS A 295 0.23 34.09 -20.33
N MET A 296 0.62 33.91 -19.08
CA MET A 296 0.01 34.58 -17.92
C MET A 296 0.62 35.97 -17.67
N ILE A 297 1.90 36.16 -18.02
CA ILE A 297 2.64 37.40 -17.86
C ILE A 297 3.28 37.77 -19.19
N ASP A 298 2.66 38.74 -19.87
CA ASP A 298 3.10 39.19 -21.19
C ASP A 298 4.52 39.79 -21.14
N GLY A 299 5.37 39.40 -22.10
CA GLY A 299 6.77 39.84 -22.17
C GLY A 299 7.69 39.27 -21.08
N ALA A 300 7.26 38.23 -20.36
CA ALA A 300 8.10 37.56 -19.37
C ALA A 300 9.22 36.72 -20.01
N SER A 301 10.39 36.74 -19.37
CA SER A 301 11.49 35.80 -19.55
C SER A 301 11.50 34.84 -18.36
N VAL A 302 11.29 33.55 -18.62
CA VAL A 302 11.18 32.52 -17.57
C VAL A 302 12.42 31.64 -17.57
N THR A 303 13.11 31.54 -16.44
CA THR A 303 14.32 30.72 -16.29
C THR A 303 14.12 29.73 -15.13
N PRO A 304 14.33 28.41 -15.34
CA PRO A 304 14.23 27.43 -14.26
C PRO A 304 15.24 27.68 -13.13
N ILE A 305 14.83 27.42 -11.89
CA ILE A 305 15.68 27.47 -10.70
C ILE A 305 15.61 26.11 -9.99
N SER A 306 16.75 25.62 -9.50
CA SER A 306 16.83 24.46 -8.62
C SER A 306 16.63 24.89 -7.16
N VAL A 307 15.77 24.19 -6.43
CA VAL A 307 15.44 24.53 -5.04
C VAL A 307 15.89 23.41 -4.12
N PRO A 308 16.69 23.68 -3.06
CA PRO A 308 17.22 22.65 -2.18
C PRO A 308 16.21 22.21 -1.11
N VAL A 309 14.94 22.02 -1.50
CA VAL A 309 13.87 21.58 -0.60
C VAL A 309 13.30 20.26 -1.09
N ARG A 310 13.15 19.31 -0.17
CA ARG A 310 12.50 18.03 -0.43
C ARG A 310 11.06 18.15 0.03
N SER A 311 10.20 18.58 -0.88
CA SER A 311 8.78 18.87 -0.60
C SER A 311 7.91 18.44 -1.78
N SER A 312 6.62 18.82 -1.80
CA SER A 312 5.77 18.62 -2.98
C SER A 312 6.10 19.57 -4.15
N VAL A 313 7.09 20.46 -4.01
CA VAL A 313 7.54 21.34 -5.09
C VAL A 313 8.19 20.53 -6.20
N SER A 314 7.60 20.64 -7.39
CA SER A 314 8.01 19.88 -8.57
C SER A 314 8.76 20.71 -9.60
N SER A 315 8.68 22.05 -9.52
CA SER A 315 9.52 22.95 -10.30
C SER A 315 9.44 24.39 -9.75
N ALA A 316 10.47 25.20 -10.04
CA ALA A 316 10.50 26.61 -9.69
C ALA A 316 11.21 27.41 -10.79
N TYR A 317 10.89 28.70 -10.89
CA TYR A 317 11.36 29.56 -11.96
C TYR A 317 11.57 31.00 -11.49
N LYS A 318 12.60 31.64 -12.04
CA LYS A 318 12.71 33.10 -12.09
C LYS A 318 11.85 33.60 -13.24
N VAL A 319 11.04 34.61 -13.00
CA VAL A 319 10.22 35.25 -14.03
C VAL A 319 10.55 36.73 -14.06
N GLU A 320 11.15 37.19 -15.16
CA GLU A 320 11.61 38.57 -15.32
C GLU A 320 10.82 39.29 -16.41
N THR A 321 10.41 40.50 -16.11
CA THR A 321 9.83 41.46 -17.07
C THR A 321 10.70 42.71 -17.09
N PRO A 322 10.52 43.64 -18.05
CA PRO A 322 11.27 44.91 -18.04
C PRO A 322 11.11 45.73 -16.76
N ASP A 323 9.98 45.58 -16.05
CA ASP A 323 9.58 46.44 -14.94
C ASP A 323 9.58 45.73 -13.57
N ALA A 324 9.61 44.39 -13.55
CA ALA A 324 9.48 43.59 -12.32
C ALA A 324 10.12 42.20 -12.43
N SER A 325 10.52 41.64 -11.30
CA SER A 325 10.95 40.25 -11.12
C SER A 325 9.94 39.51 -10.22
N TYR A 326 9.75 38.23 -10.49
CA TYR A 326 8.89 37.33 -9.73
C TYR A 326 9.55 35.96 -9.57
N THR A 327 9.08 35.20 -8.59
CA THR A 327 9.42 33.79 -8.39
C THR A 327 8.17 32.96 -8.64
N ALA A 328 8.23 32.02 -9.57
CA ALA A 328 7.16 31.05 -9.78
C ALA A 328 7.51 29.71 -9.14
N VAL A 329 6.57 29.13 -8.40
CA VAL A 329 6.72 27.82 -7.74
C VAL A 329 5.54 26.93 -8.13
N VAL A 330 5.83 25.70 -8.51
CA VAL A 330 4.81 24.67 -8.78
C VAL A 330 4.90 23.58 -7.73
N ALA A 331 3.85 23.42 -6.93
CA ALA A 331 3.70 22.35 -5.95
C ALA A 331 2.65 21.33 -6.42
N ALA A 332 2.89 20.05 -6.18
CA ALA A 332 2.03 18.95 -6.60
C ALA A 332 1.79 17.91 -5.47
N PRO A 333 1.16 18.31 -4.35
CA PRO A 333 0.83 17.39 -3.28
C PRO A 333 -0.30 16.43 -3.67
N TYR A 334 -0.40 15.30 -2.96
CA TYR A 334 -1.46 14.32 -3.19
C TYR A 334 -2.78 14.69 -2.50
N GLY A 335 -3.83 14.82 -3.30
CA GLY A 335 -5.23 14.92 -2.91
C GLY A 335 -5.92 13.56 -2.78
N TYR A 336 -7.24 13.53 -2.98
CA TYR A 336 -8.03 12.30 -2.91
C TYR A 336 -7.93 11.43 -4.16
N GLY A 337 -7.92 12.06 -5.34
CA GLY A 337 -7.89 11.41 -6.65
C GLY A 337 -6.51 11.37 -7.30
N GLY A 338 -5.48 11.88 -6.62
CA GLY A 338 -4.10 11.91 -7.10
C GLY A 338 -3.42 13.26 -6.86
N PRO A 339 -2.35 13.57 -7.59
CA PRO A 339 -1.65 14.85 -7.48
C PRO A 339 -2.55 16.04 -7.84
N VAL A 340 -2.39 17.14 -7.09
CA VAL A 340 -3.01 18.44 -7.39
C VAL A 340 -1.91 19.44 -7.70
N GLU A 341 -1.71 19.75 -8.98
CA GLU A 341 -0.63 20.63 -9.43
C GLU A 341 -1.07 22.10 -9.38
N ILE A 342 -0.36 22.91 -8.60
CA ILE A 342 -0.69 24.30 -8.32
C ILE A 342 0.52 25.19 -8.61
N LEU A 343 0.30 26.22 -9.41
CA LEU A 343 1.26 27.27 -9.75
C LEU A 343 0.97 28.53 -8.94
N TYR A 344 2.00 29.01 -8.26
CA TYR A 344 2.06 30.30 -7.60
C TYR A 344 3.07 31.18 -8.34
N ILE A 345 2.71 32.42 -8.66
CA ILE A 345 3.68 33.44 -9.08
C ILE A 345 3.71 34.51 -8.00
N LEU A 346 4.90 34.72 -7.44
CA LEU A 346 5.14 35.48 -6.23
C LEU A 346 5.97 36.73 -6.52
N SER A 347 5.62 37.85 -5.89
CA SER A 347 6.51 39.02 -5.84
C SER A 347 7.71 38.77 -4.91
N ASP A 348 8.69 39.67 -4.92
CA ASP A 348 9.84 39.64 -4.00
C ASP A 348 9.43 39.71 -2.51
N SER A 349 8.20 40.14 -2.21
CA SER A 349 7.67 40.15 -0.83
C SER A 349 6.83 38.92 -0.49
N GLY A 350 6.77 37.92 -1.37
CA GLY A 350 5.93 36.73 -1.20
C GLY A 350 4.44 36.95 -1.45
N GLU A 351 4.04 38.08 -2.06
CA GLU A 351 2.64 38.30 -2.45
C GLU A 351 2.31 37.46 -3.68
N ILE A 352 1.16 36.77 -3.66
CA ILE A 352 0.68 35.96 -4.77
C ILE A 352 0.13 36.88 -5.85
N VAL A 353 0.91 37.08 -6.91
CA VAL A 353 0.53 37.88 -8.08
C VAL A 353 -0.38 37.08 -9.00
N ARG A 354 -0.14 35.77 -9.14
CA ARG A 354 -1.01 34.85 -9.89
C ARG A 354 -1.12 33.52 -9.18
N PHE A 355 -2.32 32.94 -9.22
CA PHE A 355 -2.59 31.60 -8.72
C PHE A 355 -3.29 30.76 -9.79
N LYS A 356 -2.84 29.52 -9.97
CA LYS A 356 -3.53 28.59 -10.88
C LYS A 356 -3.37 27.13 -10.46
N VAL A 357 -4.49 26.44 -10.30
CA VAL A 357 -4.52 24.97 -10.38
C VAL A 357 -4.32 24.57 -11.84
N ILE A 358 -3.22 23.87 -12.13
CA ILE A 358 -2.81 23.44 -13.47
C ILE A 358 -3.54 22.16 -13.85
N SER A 359 -3.46 21.15 -12.98
CA SER A 359 -4.01 19.82 -13.21
C SER A 359 -4.44 19.18 -11.88
N HIS A 360 -5.48 18.34 -11.93
CA HIS A 360 -5.94 17.53 -10.80
C HIS A 360 -6.81 16.37 -11.32
N ASN A 361 -6.91 15.30 -10.53
CA ASN A 361 -7.84 14.18 -10.79
C ASN A 361 -8.89 14.01 -9.67
N GLU A 362 -9.12 15.10 -8.93
CA GLU A 362 -10.09 15.17 -7.85
C GLU A 362 -11.54 15.02 -8.33
N THR A 363 -12.47 14.90 -7.39
CA THR A 363 -13.90 14.77 -7.69
C THR A 363 -14.46 16.01 -8.42
N GLU A 364 -15.56 15.81 -9.15
CA GLU A 364 -16.22 16.86 -9.96
C GLU A 364 -16.47 18.15 -9.16
N TYR A 365 -16.88 18.04 -7.89
CA TYR A 365 -17.13 19.19 -7.03
C TYR A 365 -15.88 20.07 -6.79
N PHE A 366 -14.71 19.45 -6.61
CA PHE A 366 -13.46 20.22 -6.50
C PHE A 366 -13.14 20.92 -7.82
N GLY A 367 -13.29 20.21 -8.94
CA GLY A 367 -13.07 20.75 -10.27
C GLY A 367 -13.96 21.96 -10.58
N GLU A 368 -15.23 21.91 -10.21
CA GLU A 368 -16.15 23.05 -10.29
C GLU A 368 -15.67 24.21 -9.42
N ALA A 369 -15.34 23.96 -8.16
CA ALA A 369 -14.92 24.99 -7.21
C ALA A 369 -13.65 25.74 -7.66
N VAL A 370 -12.63 25.04 -8.17
CA VAL A 370 -11.38 25.68 -8.63
C VAL A 370 -11.48 26.26 -10.04
N ALA A 371 -12.49 25.87 -10.82
CA ALA A 371 -12.80 26.48 -12.11
C ALA A 371 -13.53 27.83 -11.95
N GLU A 372 -14.19 28.06 -10.80
CA GLU A 372 -14.76 29.36 -10.47
C GLU A 372 -13.65 30.42 -10.36
N THR A 373 -13.79 31.53 -11.10
CA THR A 373 -12.82 32.63 -11.07
C THR A 373 -12.61 33.18 -9.66
N GLY A 374 -13.67 33.16 -8.85
CA GLY A 374 -13.65 33.62 -7.47
C GLY A 374 -12.74 32.81 -6.54
N TYR A 375 -12.36 31.57 -6.88
CA TYR A 375 -11.41 30.82 -6.06
C TYR A 375 -9.98 31.34 -6.22
N ALA A 376 -9.54 31.55 -7.47
CA ALA A 376 -8.22 32.12 -7.76
C ALA A 376 -8.11 33.57 -7.26
N GLU A 377 -9.15 34.38 -7.45
CA GLU A 377 -9.20 35.77 -6.97
C GLU A 377 -9.07 35.90 -5.44
N LYS A 378 -9.47 34.89 -4.67
CA LYS A 378 -9.27 34.86 -3.21
C LYS A 378 -7.82 34.62 -2.81
N GLN A 379 -7.04 33.96 -3.67
CA GLN A 379 -5.62 33.69 -3.41
C GLN A 379 -4.75 34.87 -3.82
N GLU A 380 -5.06 35.51 -4.96
CA GLU A 380 -4.29 36.62 -5.49
C GLU A 380 -4.34 37.84 -4.54
N GLY A 381 -3.17 38.46 -4.29
CA GLY A 381 -2.98 39.55 -3.35
C GLY A 381 -2.80 39.11 -1.89
N SER A 382 -2.97 37.82 -1.57
CA SER A 382 -2.55 37.27 -0.28
C SER A 382 -1.03 36.99 -0.26
N ASN A 383 -0.48 36.74 0.92
CA ASN A 383 0.94 36.42 1.08
C ASN A 383 1.12 34.90 1.27
N ILE A 384 2.06 34.31 0.53
CA ILE A 384 2.29 32.85 0.53
C ILE A 384 2.67 32.30 1.91
N GLU A 385 3.37 33.08 2.73
CA GLU A 385 3.80 32.70 4.08
C GLU A 385 2.67 32.79 5.11
N ASN A 386 1.59 33.53 4.79
CA ASN A 386 0.50 33.83 5.69
C ASN A 386 -0.87 33.63 5.01
N ALA A 387 -1.01 32.51 4.30
CA ALA A 387 -2.25 32.20 3.60
C ALA A 387 -3.42 32.05 4.58
N ASP A 388 -4.57 32.61 4.22
CA ASP A 388 -5.80 32.50 5.00
C ASP A 388 -6.41 31.10 4.79
N ASP A 389 -6.55 30.33 5.87
CA ASP A 389 -7.15 28.99 5.86
C ASP A 389 -8.56 29.00 5.25
N ASP A 390 -9.34 30.07 5.45
CA ASP A 390 -10.67 30.21 4.88
C ASP A 390 -10.64 30.47 3.36
N ALA A 391 -9.56 31.06 2.84
CA ALA A 391 -9.35 31.24 1.41
C ALA A 391 -8.95 29.91 0.74
N ILE A 392 -8.22 29.05 1.44
CA ILE A 392 -7.78 27.73 0.94
C ILE A 392 -8.95 26.73 0.93
N LEU A 393 -9.79 26.76 1.97
CA LEU A 393 -10.83 25.77 2.23
C LEU A 393 -11.84 25.60 1.09
N ILE A 394 -12.05 24.35 0.66
CA ILE A 394 -13.15 23.94 -0.20
C ILE A 394 -14.07 22.99 0.58
N ALA A 395 -15.29 23.45 0.86
CA ALA A 395 -16.23 22.74 1.72
C ALA A 395 -16.58 21.36 1.17
N GLY A 396 -16.41 20.30 1.98
CA GLY A 396 -16.69 18.92 1.56
C GLY A 396 -15.53 18.21 0.84
N CYS A 397 -14.40 18.91 0.61
CA CYS A 397 -13.18 18.36 0.01
C CYS A 397 -12.02 18.35 1.01
N THR A 398 -12.18 17.68 2.17
CA THR A 398 -11.18 17.73 3.25
C THR A 398 -9.80 17.24 2.81
N PHE A 399 -9.72 16.06 2.15
CA PHE A 399 -8.45 15.50 1.68
C PHE A 399 -7.73 16.43 0.70
N THR A 400 -8.46 16.96 -0.27
CA THR A 400 -7.93 17.89 -1.26
C THR A 400 -7.56 19.23 -0.65
N THR A 401 -8.35 19.75 0.28
CA THR A 401 -8.06 21.00 1.00
C THR A 401 -6.75 20.89 1.77
N ASP A 402 -6.50 19.75 2.42
CA ASP A 402 -5.23 19.50 3.10
C ASP A 402 -4.07 19.45 2.11
N ALA A 403 -4.27 18.87 0.92
CA ALA A 403 -3.26 18.88 -0.13
C ALA A 403 -2.95 20.32 -0.58
N VAL A 404 -3.96 21.13 -0.87
CA VAL A 404 -3.75 22.55 -1.21
C VAL A 404 -3.01 23.29 -0.09
N ARG A 405 -3.35 23.04 1.18
CA ARG A 405 -2.64 23.62 2.33
C ARG A 405 -1.16 23.20 2.37
N GLN A 406 -0.87 21.92 2.10
CA GLN A 406 0.51 21.44 1.99
C GLN A 406 1.26 22.14 0.85
N ALA A 407 0.62 22.32 -0.31
CA ALA A 407 1.21 23.09 -1.42
C ALA A 407 1.56 24.52 -1.02
N TYR A 408 0.71 25.20 -0.24
CA TYR A 408 1.01 26.52 0.30
C TYR A 408 2.25 26.53 1.19
N THR A 409 2.32 25.60 2.15
CA THR A 409 3.47 25.48 3.05
C THR A 409 4.75 25.19 2.27
N ASP A 410 4.72 24.20 1.39
CA ASP A 410 5.88 23.78 0.61
C ASP A 410 6.36 24.86 -0.36
N ALA A 411 5.41 25.61 -0.96
CA ALA A 411 5.74 26.72 -1.85
C ALA A 411 6.34 27.92 -1.08
N ALA A 412 5.86 28.19 0.14
CA ALA A 412 6.43 29.21 1.01
C ALA A 412 7.87 28.86 1.43
N GLU A 413 8.12 27.61 1.86
CA GLU A 413 9.47 27.14 2.20
C GLU A 413 10.41 27.20 1.00
N ALA A 414 9.94 26.80 -0.18
CA ALA A 414 10.72 26.91 -1.41
C ALA A 414 11.03 28.37 -1.77
N PHE A 415 10.06 29.27 -1.62
CA PHE A 415 10.25 30.70 -1.86
C PHE A 415 11.30 31.29 -0.90
N GLU A 416 11.20 31.00 0.40
CA GLU A 416 12.17 31.45 1.40
C GLU A 416 13.59 30.94 1.08
N ALA A 417 13.71 29.67 0.70
CA ALA A 417 15.00 29.08 0.32
C ALA A 417 15.62 29.76 -0.93
N ILE A 418 14.80 30.07 -1.94
CA ILE A 418 15.25 30.79 -3.15
C ILE A 418 15.72 32.21 -2.79
N MET A 419 14.95 32.93 -1.97
CA MET A 419 15.28 34.30 -1.57
C MET A 419 16.58 34.35 -0.77
N THR A 420 16.75 33.42 0.18
CA THR A 420 17.97 33.31 1.00
C THR A 420 19.21 32.97 0.18
N ALA A 421 19.08 32.14 -0.86
CA ALA A 421 20.20 31.77 -1.74
C ALA A 421 20.65 32.91 -2.68
N THR A 422 19.85 33.97 -2.81
CA THR A 422 20.11 35.10 -3.71
C THR A 422 20.71 36.31 -2.97
N GLU A 423 20.67 36.34 -1.64
CA GLU A 423 21.37 37.30 -0.76
C GLU A 423 22.85 36.94 -0.54
#